data_AF-A0A561SDN5-F1
#
_entry.id   AF-A0A561SDN5-F1
#
_cell.length_a   1.000
_cell.length_b   1.000
_cell.length_c   1.000
_cell.angle_alpha   90.00
_cell.angle_beta   90.00
_cell.angle_gamma   90.00
#
_symmetry.space_group_name_H-M   'P 1'
#
loop_
_entity.id
_entity.type
_entity.pdbx_description
1 polymer ?
#
loop_
_entity_poly.entity_id
_entity_poly.type
_entity_poly.pdbx_seq_one_letter_code
_entity_poly.pdbx_strand_id
1 'polypeptide(L)'
;MLAADSGAVRRTAMYLRRYPYDSGELLDVRLDLAKYAVERGLGDPVVFMDNGGRTGGPLPALARLTKAVAAGWFEVVVVPGPFVFALDDDAARESVRRLEAAGCQVVERSRTCALVR
;
A
#
# COMPACT_ATOMS: atom_id res chain seq x y z
N MET A 1 -4.16 -37.43 7.37
CA MET A 1 -4.83 -36.28 8.00
C MET A 1 -4.18 -35.02 7.46
N LEU A 2 -4.64 -34.55 6.29
CA LEU A 2 -4.16 -33.32 5.67
C LEU A 2 -4.92 -32.16 6.34
N ALA A 3 -4.21 -31.31 7.08
CA ALA A 3 -4.73 -30.01 7.43
C ALA A 3 -4.92 -29.25 6.12
N ALA A 4 -6.16 -28.94 5.76
CA ALA A 4 -6.39 -27.82 4.86
C ALA A 4 -5.81 -26.61 5.59
N ASP A 5 -4.62 -26.16 5.18
CA ASP A 5 -4.18 -24.80 5.44
C ASP A 5 -5.30 -23.95 4.85
N SER A 6 -6.22 -23.55 5.72
CA SER A 6 -7.37 -22.77 5.34
C SER A 6 -6.76 -21.43 5.06
N GLY A 7 -6.40 -21.23 3.78
CA GLY A 7 -5.66 -20.09 3.25
C GLY A 7 -6.41 -18.83 3.63
N ALA A 8 -6.16 -18.37 4.85
CA ALA A 8 -6.87 -17.27 5.45
C ALA A 8 -6.52 -16.08 4.58
N VAL A 9 -7.54 -15.54 3.91
CA VAL A 9 -7.39 -14.35 3.09
C VAL A 9 -6.74 -13.29 3.98
N ARG A 10 -5.52 -12.88 3.62
CA ARG A 10 -4.79 -11.92 4.44
C ARG A 10 -5.57 -10.62 4.51
N ARG A 11 -5.60 -10.02 5.69
CA ARG A 11 -6.24 -8.70 5.86
C ARG A 11 -5.33 -7.66 5.24
N THR A 12 -5.65 -7.30 4.00
CA THR A 12 -4.80 -6.46 3.17
C THR A 12 -5.39 -5.06 3.03
N ALA A 13 -4.55 -4.05 3.20
CA ALA A 13 -4.84 -2.68 2.87
C ALA A 13 -4.03 -2.24 1.64
N MET A 14 -4.51 -1.21 0.96
CA MET A 14 -3.80 -0.51 -0.10
C MET A 14 -3.68 0.95 0.26
N TYR A 15 -2.51 1.55 0.11
CA TYR A 15 -2.34 2.99 0.28
C TYR A 15 -1.96 3.66 -1.03
N LEU A 16 -2.72 4.71 -1.38
CA LEU A 16 -2.53 5.51 -2.58
C LEU A 16 -2.41 6.98 -2.21
N ARG A 17 -1.53 7.68 -2.93
CA ARG A 17 -1.39 9.13 -2.81
C ARG A 17 -1.24 9.73 -4.20
N ARG A 18 -2.00 10.79 -4.48
CA ARG A 18 -1.83 11.59 -5.70
C ARG A 18 -1.26 12.96 -5.38
N TYR A 19 -0.14 13.26 -6.02
CA TYR A 19 0.45 14.59 -6.01
C TYR A 19 -0.28 15.49 -7.03
N PRO A 20 -0.44 16.79 -6.73
CA PRO A 20 -1.26 17.71 -7.55
C PRO A 20 -0.76 17.91 -8.99
N TYR A 21 0.48 17.53 -9.30
CA TYR A 21 1.05 17.60 -10.65
C TYR A 21 1.14 16.23 -11.34
N ASP A 22 0.70 15.16 -10.69
CA ASP A 22 0.69 13.83 -11.26
C ASP A 22 -0.59 13.63 -12.09
N SER A 23 -0.40 13.57 -13.42
CA SER A 23 -1.44 13.29 -14.40
C SER A 23 -1.80 11.81 -14.48
N GLY A 24 -1.13 10.94 -13.71
CA GLY A 24 -1.41 9.52 -13.67
C GLY A 24 -2.86 9.20 -13.28
N GLU A 25 -3.48 8.29 -14.04
CA GLU A 25 -4.77 7.68 -13.76
C GLU A 25 -4.66 6.83 -12.46
N LEU A 26 -5.02 7.43 -11.31
CA LEU A 26 -5.07 6.72 -10.02
C LEU A 26 -5.96 5.46 -10.07
N LEU A 27 -6.98 5.46 -10.94
CA LEU A 27 -7.88 4.34 -11.10
C LEU A 27 -7.13 3.12 -11.66
N ASP A 28 -6.28 3.32 -12.67
CA ASP A 28 -5.47 2.26 -13.25
C ASP A 28 -4.47 1.70 -12.24
N VAL A 29 -3.82 2.58 -11.46
CA VAL A 29 -2.91 2.18 -10.39
C VAL A 29 -3.65 1.32 -9.36
N ARG A 30 -4.85 1.75 -8.93
CA ARG A 30 -5.68 0.99 -7.99
C ARG A 30 -6.05 -0.39 -8.55
N LEU A 31 -6.49 -0.47 -9.80
CA LEU A 31 -6.90 -1.72 -10.43
C LEU A 31 -5.71 -2.69 -10.58
N ASP A 32 -4.55 -2.19 -10.99
CA ASP A 32 -3.33 -2.99 -11.10
C ASP A 32 -2.88 -3.55 -9.73
N LEU A 33 -2.87 -2.72 -8.69
CA LEU A 33 -2.51 -3.14 -7.33
C LEU A 33 -3.52 -4.14 -6.74
N ALA A 34 -4.82 -3.96 -7.01
CA ALA A 34 -5.85 -4.87 -6.54
C ALA A 34 -5.72 -6.24 -7.22
N LYS A 35 -5.52 -6.24 -8.54
CA LYS A 35 -5.24 -7.46 -9.31
C LYS A 35 -3.99 -8.16 -8.79
N TYR A 36 -2.91 -7.41 -8.60
CA TYR A 36 -1.66 -7.93 -8.02
C TYR A 36 -1.89 -8.57 -6.65
N ALA A 37 -2.64 -7.93 -5.76
CA ALA A 37 -2.93 -8.46 -4.42
C ALA A 37 -3.67 -9.81 -4.49
N VAL A 38 -4.69 -9.90 -5.35
CA VAL A 38 -5.45 -11.13 -5.58
C VAL A 38 -4.56 -12.24 -6.16
N GLU A 39 -3.77 -11.94 -7.19
CA GLU A 39 -2.85 -12.91 -7.83
C GLU A 39 -1.77 -13.44 -6.87
N ARG A 40 -1.45 -12.68 -5.83
CA ARG A 40 -0.49 -13.06 -4.79
C ARG A 40 -1.14 -13.73 -3.57
N GLY A 41 -2.45 -13.97 -3.59
CA GLY A 41 -3.19 -14.57 -2.47
C GLY A 41 -3.33 -13.65 -1.26
N LEU A 42 -3.15 -12.33 -1.46
CA LEU A 42 -3.28 -11.32 -0.39
C LEU A 42 -4.74 -10.91 -0.16
N GLY A 43 -5.66 -11.28 -1.06
CA GLY A 43 -7.06 -10.87 -0.99
C GLY A 43 -7.34 -9.49 -1.60
N ASP A 44 -8.60 -9.08 -1.54
CA ASP A 44 -9.04 -7.77 -2.04
C ASP A 44 -8.68 -6.65 -1.03
N PRO A 45 -7.85 -5.67 -1.41
CA PRO A 45 -7.37 -4.67 -0.46
C PRO A 45 -8.40 -3.61 -0.06
N VAL A 46 -8.44 -3.25 1.23
CA VAL A 46 -9.14 -2.05 1.70
C VAL A 46 -8.33 -0.79 1.34
N VAL A 47 -8.94 0.13 0.60
CA VAL A 47 -8.23 1.30 0.05
C VAL A 47 -8.22 2.48 1.03
N PHE A 48 -7.01 2.98 1.31
CA PHE A 48 -6.72 4.25 1.97
C PHE A 48 -6.10 5.20 0.95
N MET A 49 -6.58 6.44 0.88
CA MET A 49 -6.17 7.37 -0.17
C MET A 49 -6.09 8.82 0.31
N ASP A 50 -4.95 9.46 0.05
CA ASP A 50 -4.78 10.91 0.22
C ASP A 50 -4.63 11.58 -1.17
N ASN A 51 -5.66 12.33 -1.58
CA ASN A 51 -5.69 13.05 -2.86
C ASN A 51 -5.77 14.56 -2.65
N GLY A 52 -5.00 15.32 -3.43
CA GLY A 52 -5.19 16.77 -3.55
C GLY A 52 -4.69 17.60 -2.36
N GLY A 53 -3.90 17.01 -1.46
CA GLY A 53 -3.23 17.74 -0.40
C GLY A 53 -2.06 18.59 -0.93
N ARG A 54 -1.81 19.75 -0.30
CA ARG A 54 -0.54 20.48 -0.51
C ARG A 54 0.63 19.56 -0.20
N THR A 55 1.70 19.69 -0.98
CA THR A 55 2.98 19.06 -0.67
C THR A 55 3.39 19.37 0.78
N GLY A 56 3.60 18.33 1.60
CA GLY A 56 3.94 18.46 3.03
C GLY A 56 2.75 18.69 3.98
N GLY A 57 1.52 18.74 3.48
CA GLY A 57 0.31 18.81 4.30
C GLY A 57 -0.01 17.49 5.04
N PRO A 58 -0.99 17.52 5.96
CA PRO A 58 -1.39 16.33 6.70
C PRO A 58 -1.89 15.22 5.75
N LEU A 59 -1.58 13.98 6.10
CA LEU A 59 -1.99 12.75 5.39
C LEU A 59 -3.00 11.97 6.26
N PRO A 60 -4.27 12.40 6.30
CA PRO A 60 -5.26 11.80 7.19
C PRO A 60 -5.54 10.33 6.89
N ALA A 61 -5.50 9.90 5.62
CA ALA A 61 -5.69 8.49 5.29
C ALA A 61 -4.47 7.65 5.72
N LEU A 62 -3.25 8.16 5.54
CA LEU A 62 -2.04 7.51 6.09
C LEU A 62 -2.12 7.36 7.61
N ALA A 63 -2.52 8.42 8.32
CA ALA A 63 -2.66 8.38 9.78
C ALA A 63 -3.70 7.34 10.23
N ARG A 64 -4.82 7.21 9.50
CA ARG A 64 -5.82 6.16 9.75
C ARG A 64 -5.27 4.76 9.48
N LEU A 65 -4.52 4.58 8.40
CA LEU A 65 -3.88 3.31 8.07
C LEU A 65 -2.90 2.89 9.15
N THR A 66 -2.00 3.79 9.58
CA THR A 66 -1.02 3.48 10.64
C THR A 66 -1.72 3.05 11.93
N LYS A 67 -2.82 3.72 12.32
CA LYS A 67 -3.61 3.33 13.49
C LYS A 67 -4.26 1.95 13.32
N ALA A 68 -4.80 1.65 12.14
CA ALA A 68 -5.41 0.35 11.88
C ALA A 68 -4.39 -0.80 11.86
N VAL A 69 -3.20 -0.55 11.30
CA VAL A 69 -2.07 -1.48 11.34
C VAL A 69 -1.60 -1.70 12.77
N ALA A 70 -1.42 -0.64 13.55
CA ALA A 70 -1.04 -0.76 14.97
C ALA A 70 -2.09 -1.51 15.80
N ALA A 71 -3.37 -1.47 15.41
CA ALA A 71 -4.44 -2.24 16.02
C ALA A 71 -4.53 -3.70 15.52
N GLY A 72 -3.65 -4.13 14.60
CA GLY A 72 -3.65 -5.48 14.03
C GLY A 72 -4.80 -5.76 13.06
N TRP A 73 -5.41 -4.73 12.49
CA TRP A 73 -6.53 -4.87 11.55
C TRP A 73 -6.06 -5.29 10.16
N PHE A 74 -4.83 -4.95 9.81
CA PHE A 74 -4.22 -5.30 8.54
C PHE A 74 -2.85 -5.92 8.78
N GLU A 75 -2.58 -6.99 8.05
CA GLU A 75 -1.32 -7.72 8.08
C GLU A 75 -0.43 -7.36 6.90
N VAL A 76 -1.03 -6.81 5.84
CA VAL A 76 -0.33 -6.46 4.60
C VAL A 76 -0.79 -5.08 4.13
N VAL A 77 0.16 -4.26 3.69
CA VAL A 77 -0.08 -3.00 3.02
C VAL A 77 0.55 -3.05 1.64
N VAL A 78 -0.27 -2.98 0.59
CA VAL A 78 0.19 -2.95 -0.80
C VAL A 78 0.31 -1.49 -1.26
N VAL A 79 1.45 -1.13 -1.84
CA VAL A 79 1.73 0.21 -2.36
C VAL A 79 2.36 0.13 -3.76
N PRO A 80 2.21 1.16 -4.61
CA PRO A 80 2.94 1.24 -5.88
C PRO A 80 4.44 1.52 -5.68
N GLY A 81 4.84 2.01 -4.51
CA GLY A 81 6.22 2.30 -4.12
C GLY A 81 6.28 3.11 -2.82
N PRO A 82 7.38 3.07 -2.04
CA PRO A 82 7.50 3.81 -0.78
C PRO A 82 7.25 5.32 -0.90
N PHE A 83 7.47 5.90 -2.08
CA PHE A 83 7.25 7.32 -2.40
C PHE A 83 5.83 7.83 -2.10
N VAL A 84 4.85 6.92 -1.92
CA VAL A 84 3.49 7.31 -1.51
C VAL A 84 3.47 7.88 -0.09
N PHE A 85 4.37 7.46 0.79
CA PHE A 85 4.39 7.87 2.19
C PHE A 85 4.99 9.27 2.38
N ALA A 86 6.06 9.57 1.65
CA ALA A 86 6.74 10.86 1.70
C ALA A 86 7.46 11.13 0.38
N LEU A 87 7.76 12.41 0.13
CA LEU A 87 8.60 12.83 -1.00
C LEU A 87 10.09 12.56 -0.76
N ASP A 88 10.49 12.57 0.51
CA ASP A 88 11.85 12.27 0.93
C ASP A 88 11.99 10.75 1.16
N ASP A 89 13.02 10.16 0.57
CA ASP A 89 13.23 8.70 0.59
C ASP A 89 13.47 8.17 2.00
N ASP A 90 14.16 8.94 2.86
CA ASP A 90 14.42 8.54 4.24
C ASP A 90 13.12 8.57 5.06
N ALA A 91 12.29 9.60 4.88
CA ALA A 91 10.97 9.68 5.49
C ALA A 91 10.01 8.58 4.97
N ALA A 92 10.13 8.21 3.69
CA ALA A 92 9.36 7.12 3.10
C ALA A 92 9.76 5.77 3.70
N ARG A 93 11.07 5.48 3.77
CA ARG A 93 11.62 4.28 4.40
C ARG A 93 11.27 4.19 5.88
N GLU A 94 11.30 5.32 6.57
CA GLU A 94 10.90 5.39 7.97
C GLU A 94 9.42 5.03 8.18
N SER A 95 8.55 5.43 7.26
CA SER A 95 7.14 5.04 7.29
C SER A 95 6.96 3.54 7.07
N VAL A 96 7.72 2.94 6.15
CA VAL A 96 7.76 1.48 5.93
C VAL A 96 8.19 0.76 7.22
N ARG A 97 9.31 1.18 7.82
CA ARG A 97 9.83 0.58 9.06
C ARG A 97 8.82 0.61 10.20
N ARG A 98 8.04 1.68 10.33
CA ARG A 98 6.99 1.79 11.37
C ARG A 98 5.85 0.82 11.15
N LEU A 99 5.44 0.60 9.90
CA LEU A 99 4.42 -0.39 9.56
C LEU A 99 4.92 -1.82 9.83
N GLU A 100 6.16 -2.11 9.45
CA GLU A 100 6.81 -3.41 9.68
C GLU A 100 7.02 -3.70 11.17
N ALA A 101 7.46 -2.70 11.94
CA ALA A 101 7.59 -2.81 13.39
C ALA A 101 6.25 -3.07 14.10
N ALA A 102 5.12 -2.67 13.48
CA ALA A 102 3.78 -2.96 13.96
C ALA A 102 3.25 -4.35 13.50
N GLY A 103 4.09 -5.17 12.87
CA GLY A 103 3.72 -6.52 12.41
C GLY A 103 3.03 -6.55 11.05
N CYS A 104 3.05 -5.44 10.30
CA CYS A 104 2.48 -5.38 8.96
C CYS A 104 3.56 -5.50 7.88
N GLN A 105 3.35 -6.39 6.93
CA GLN A 105 4.23 -6.51 5.76
C GLN A 105 3.88 -5.44 4.72
N VAL A 106 4.86 -4.63 4.32
CA VAL A 106 4.69 -3.71 3.18
C VAL A 106 5.10 -4.44 1.90
N VAL A 107 4.19 -4.49 0.92
CA VAL A 107 4.42 -5.12 -0.38
C VAL A 107 4.36 -4.06 -1.46
N GLU A 108 5.45 -3.93 -2.21
CA GLU A 108 5.51 -3.04 -3.35
C GLU A 108 5.13 -3.79 -4.62
N ARG A 109 4.24 -3.19 -5.41
CA ARG A 109 4.15 -3.52 -6.83
C ARG A 109 5.05 -2.56 -7.60
N SER A 110 6.34 -2.89 -7.69
CA SER A 110 7.22 -2.18 -8.61
C SER A 110 6.61 -2.39 -10.00
N ARG A 111 6.26 -1.30 -10.70
CA ARG A 111 5.97 -1.42 -12.14
C ARG A 111 7.25 -1.94 -12.77
N THR A 112 7.31 -3.24 -13.03
CA THR A 112 8.31 -3.76 -13.94
C THR A 112 7.99 -3.04 -15.25
N CYS A 113 8.81 -2.07 -15.63
CA CYS A 113 8.86 -1.61 -17.00
C CYS A 113 9.16 -2.84 -17.85
N ALA A 114 8.11 -3.49 -18.36
CA ALA A 114 8.21 -4.37 -19.51
C ALA A 114 8.28 -3.47 -20.76
N LEU A 115 9.40 -2.78 -20.95
CA LEU A 115 9.81 -1.96 -22.09
C LEU A 115 11.35 -1.85 -21.92
N VAL A 116 12.26 -2.27 -22.80
CA VAL A 116 12.25 -2.63 -24.23
C VAL A 116 13.43 -3.60 -24.45
N ARG A 117 13.29 -4.60 -25.30
CA ARG A 117 14.43 -5.20 -26.00
C ARG A 117 14.21 -5.08 -27.49
#